data_AF-A0A833WJ35-F1
#
_entry.id   AF-A0A833WJ35-F1
#
_cell.length_a   1.000
_cell.length_b   1.000
_cell.length_c   1.000
_cell.angle_alpha   90.00
_cell.angle_beta   90.00
_cell.angle_gamma   90.00
#
_symmetry.space_group_name_H-M   'P 1'
#
loop_
_entity.id
_entity.type
_entity.pdbx_description
1 polymer ?
#
loop_
_entity_poly.entity_id
_entity_poly.type
_entity_poly.pdbx_seq_one_letter_code
_entity_poly.pdbx_strand_id
1 'polypeptide(L)'
;MGKTAITNTLAEQELTKLQAQLHQSAHDTWTYLEALKHNLTEFDHKHHLHTSSSAASFFYDGLDHARDVVKDLKHSADHIHKDAGVNEVNAARRAMEQTFNALADLHKVANAYDTEHPTPNKHSDKKPTISDKVEWLVSTTRDAKFSGFAPLQRQIIEVQVALGIIERPSIAARAKEAVHHMADKIDSKFGKKGTSPKAEVEQHAVSSHSA
;
A
#
# COMPACT_ATOMS: atom_id res chain seq x y z
N MET A 1 -19.90 32.04 23.10
CA MET A 1 -20.58 31.13 22.14
C MET A 1 -19.80 30.88 20.83
N GLY A 2 -18.61 31.47 20.59
CA GLY A 2 -17.93 31.34 19.28
C GLY A 2 -17.05 30.11 19.05
N LYS A 3 -16.48 29.48 20.09
CA LYS A 3 -15.53 28.35 19.93
C LYS A 3 -16.19 27.09 19.35
N THR A 4 -17.40 26.77 19.77
CA THR A 4 -18.14 25.56 19.34
C THR A 4 -18.66 25.66 17.91
N ALA A 5 -19.03 26.86 17.46
CA ALA A 5 -19.45 27.09 16.07
C ALA A 5 -18.27 26.93 15.10
N ILE A 6 -17.09 27.45 15.45
CA ILE A 6 -15.88 27.36 14.62
C ILE A 6 -15.38 25.92 14.50
N THR A 7 -15.40 25.15 15.59
CA THR A 7 -15.02 23.72 15.55
C THR A 7 -15.98 22.90 14.70
N ASN A 8 -17.27 23.21 14.75
CA ASN A 8 -18.27 22.51 13.94
C ASN A 8 -18.06 22.80 12.44
N THR A 9 -17.85 24.07 12.06
CA THR A 9 -17.58 24.42 10.65
C THR A 9 -16.29 23.80 10.10
N LEU A 10 -15.26 23.65 10.93
CA LEU A 10 -14.01 23.00 10.55
C LEU A 10 -14.22 21.49 10.33
N ALA A 11 -14.94 20.82 11.23
CA ALA A 11 -15.27 19.40 11.10
C ALA A 11 -16.08 19.12 9.83
N GLU A 12 -17.11 19.93 9.55
CA GLU A 12 -17.91 19.83 8.32
C GLU A 12 -17.05 19.95 7.04
N GLN A 13 -16.10 20.89 7.04
CA GLN A 13 -15.17 21.07 5.92
C GLN A 13 -14.26 19.85 5.71
N GLU A 14 -13.66 19.34 6.80
CA GLU A 14 -12.78 18.18 6.71
C GLU A 14 -13.54 16.89 6.35
N LEU A 15 -14.80 16.74 6.80
CA LEU A 15 -15.68 15.64 6.40
C LEU A 15 -16.05 15.71 4.91
N THR A 16 -16.31 16.90 4.38
CA THR A 16 -16.59 17.11 2.95
C THR A 16 -15.37 16.72 2.10
N LYS A 17 -14.17 17.11 2.52
CA LYS A 17 -12.92 16.71 1.84
C LYS A 17 -12.70 15.20 1.93
N LEU A 18 -12.95 14.59 3.08
CA LEU A 18 -12.84 13.15 3.29
C LEU A 18 -13.78 12.39 2.33
N GLN A 19 -15.05 12.79 2.26
CA GLN A 19 -16.03 12.20 1.35
C GLN A 19 -15.54 12.26 -0.11
N ALA A 20 -15.10 13.44 -0.56
CA ALA A 20 -14.61 13.61 -1.93
C ALA A 20 -13.39 12.73 -2.23
N GLN A 21 -12.43 12.64 -1.30
CA GLN A 21 -11.25 11.80 -1.48
C GLN A 21 -11.54 10.31 -1.43
N LEU A 22 -12.51 9.87 -0.62
CA LEU A 22 -12.97 8.47 -0.61
C LEU A 22 -13.58 8.10 -1.96
N HIS A 23 -14.47 8.94 -2.51
CA HIS A 23 -15.04 8.72 -3.84
C HIS A 23 -13.98 8.67 -4.93
N GLN A 24 -13.04 9.62 -4.92
CA GLN A 24 -11.95 9.62 -5.89
C GLN A 24 -11.09 8.36 -5.76
N SER A 25 -10.71 7.98 -4.55
CA SER A 25 -9.90 6.78 -4.32
C SER A 25 -10.62 5.51 -4.76
N ALA A 26 -11.91 5.39 -4.50
CA ALA A 26 -12.72 4.26 -4.95
C ALA A 26 -12.81 4.23 -6.48
N HIS A 27 -13.01 5.38 -7.14
CA HIS A 27 -13.06 5.48 -8.59
C HIS A 27 -11.73 5.15 -9.27
N ASP A 28 -10.62 5.70 -8.77
CA ASP A 28 -9.27 5.43 -9.29
C ASP A 28 -8.93 3.95 -9.11
N THR A 29 -9.22 3.38 -7.94
CA THR A 29 -9.00 1.95 -7.68
C THR A 29 -9.85 1.08 -8.60
N TRP A 30 -11.12 1.40 -8.80
CA TRP A 30 -11.98 0.68 -9.74
C TRP A 30 -11.42 0.73 -11.17
N THR A 31 -10.98 1.90 -11.62
CA THR A 31 -10.39 2.10 -12.94
C THR A 31 -9.09 1.30 -13.11
N TYR A 32 -8.26 1.25 -12.06
CA TYR A 32 -7.10 0.38 -12.00
C TYR A 32 -7.47 -1.10 -12.17
N LEU A 33 -8.49 -1.60 -11.45
CA LEU A 33 -8.90 -3.00 -11.51
C LEU A 33 -9.45 -3.39 -12.90
N GLU A 34 -10.19 -2.50 -13.56
CA GLU A 34 -10.65 -2.72 -14.94
C GLU A 34 -9.49 -2.76 -15.93
N ALA A 35 -8.56 -1.81 -15.82
CA ALA A 35 -7.36 -1.79 -16.66
C ALA A 35 -6.49 -3.03 -16.43
N LEU A 36 -6.33 -3.48 -15.18
CA LEU A 36 -5.55 -4.66 -14.85
C LEU A 36 -6.17 -5.92 -15.46
N LYS A 37 -7.49 -6.11 -15.31
CA LYS A 37 -8.19 -7.24 -15.93
C LYS A 37 -7.98 -7.28 -17.45
N HIS A 38 -8.10 -6.12 -18.09
CA HIS A 38 -7.87 -6.00 -19.53
C HIS A 38 -6.42 -6.38 -19.90
N ASN A 39 -5.44 -5.80 -19.22
CA ASN A 39 -4.02 -6.05 -19.48
C ASN A 39 -3.63 -7.52 -19.23
N LEU A 40 -4.21 -8.18 -18.22
CA LEU A 40 -4.00 -9.62 -17.98
C LEU A 40 -4.55 -10.48 -19.13
N THR A 41 -5.69 -10.08 -19.69
CA THR A 41 -6.27 -10.77 -20.84
C THR A 41 -5.40 -10.57 -22.10
N GLU A 42 -4.86 -9.36 -22.31
CA GLU A 42 -3.91 -9.11 -23.40
C GLU A 42 -2.60 -9.89 -23.23
N PHE A 43 -2.11 -9.99 -22.00
CA PHE A 43 -0.95 -10.82 -21.65
C PHE A 43 -1.21 -12.28 -22.02
N ASP A 44 -2.36 -12.84 -21.62
CA ASP A 44 -2.74 -14.22 -21.95
C ASP A 44 -2.79 -14.46 -23.47
N HIS A 45 -3.37 -13.52 -24.23
CA HIS A 45 -3.40 -13.58 -25.68
C HIS A 45 -1.99 -13.56 -26.31
N LYS A 46 -1.11 -12.65 -25.85
CA LYS A 46 0.27 -12.51 -26.34
C LYS A 46 1.09 -13.78 -26.10
N HIS A 47 0.83 -14.47 -24.99
CA HIS A 47 1.57 -15.66 -24.58
C HIS A 47 0.86 -16.98 -24.95
N HIS A 48 -0.25 -16.92 -25.70
CA HIS A 48 -1.05 -18.08 -26.12
C HIS A 48 -1.46 -18.99 -24.94
N LEU A 49 -1.77 -18.39 -23.79
CA LEU A 49 -2.15 -19.12 -22.59
C LEU A 49 -3.63 -19.49 -22.66
N HIS A 50 -3.93 -20.78 -22.40
CA HIS A 50 -5.30 -21.28 -22.32
C HIS A 50 -5.79 -21.29 -20.87
N THR A 51 -7.10 -21.18 -20.69
CA THR A 51 -7.81 -20.73 -19.47
C THR A 51 -7.25 -21.21 -18.13
N SER A 52 -6.96 -22.50 -17.93
CA SER A 52 -6.53 -23.00 -16.61
C SER A 52 -5.14 -22.55 -16.16
N SER A 53 -4.26 -22.12 -17.08
CA SER A 53 -2.91 -21.62 -16.77
C SER A 53 -2.74 -20.15 -17.16
N SER A 54 -3.85 -19.43 -17.34
CA SER A 54 -3.86 -18.04 -17.79
C SER A 54 -3.74 -17.10 -16.58
N ALA A 55 -3.03 -15.99 -16.74
CA ALA A 55 -2.87 -14.97 -15.73
C ALA A 55 -4.23 -14.37 -15.32
N ALA A 56 -5.13 -14.14 -16.28
CA ALA A 56 -6.47 -13.62 -15.99
C ALA A 56 -7.28 -14.57 -15.10
N SER A 57 -7.18 -15.89 -15.30
CA SER A 57 -7.87 -16.87 -14.48
C SER A 57 -7.24 -16.99 -13.08
N PHE A 58 -5.90 -16.90 -13.00
CA PHE A 58 -5.17 -16.91 -11.73
C PHE A 58 -5.51 -15.69 -10.84
N PHE A 59 -5.87 -14.58 -11.45
CA PHE A 59 -6.24 -13.34 -10.77
C PHE A 59 -7.74 -13.21 -10.46
N TYR A 60 -8.59 -14.11 -10.98
CA TYR A 60 -10.04 -13.91 -11.00
C TYR A 60 -10.61 -13.63 -9.60
N ASP A 61 -10.35 -14.53 -8.63
CA ASP A 61 -10.85 -14.40 -7.27
C ASP A 61 -10.30 -13.14 -6.56
N GLY A 62 -9.02 -12.83 -6.78
CA GLY A 62 -8.38 -11.64 -6.22
C GLY A 62 -8.97 -10.34 -6.77
N LEU A 63 -9.26 -10.28 -8.06
CA LEU A 63 -9.88 -9.12 -8.71
C LEU A 63 -11.34 -8.94 -8.26
N ASP A 64 -12.08 -10.04 -8.10
CA ASP A 64 -13.46 -10.00 -7.62
C ASP A 64 -13.52 -9.49 -6.17
N HIS A 65 -12.69 -10.05 -5.29
CA HIS A 65 -12.56 -9.59 -3.92
C HIS A 65 -12.15 -8.11 -3.85
N ALA A 66 -11.17 -7.68 -4.66
CA ALA A 66 -10.74 -6.29 -4.71
C ALA A 66 -11.87 -5.34 -5.16
N ARG A 67 -12.71 -5.76 -6.12
CA ARG A 67 -13.87 -4.97 -6.54
C ARG A 67 -14.91 -4.83 -5.43
N ASP A 68 -15.14 -5.89 -4.67
CA ASP A 68 -16.11 -5.85 -3.57
C ASP A 68 -15.68 -4.88 -2.47
N VAL A 69 -14.42 -4.93 -2.03
CA VAL A 69 -13.94 -3.98 -1.02
C VAL A 69 -13.89 -2.53 -1.54
N VAL A 70 -13.73 -2.31 -2.84
CA VAL A 70 -13.86 -0.97 -3.45
C VAL A 70 -15.32 -0.48 -3.44
N LYS A 71 -16.30 -1.39 -3.62
CA LYS A 71 -17.72 -1.04 -3.44
C LYS A 71 -17.99 -0.66 -1.98
N ASP A 72 -17.40 -1.38 -1.03
CA ASP A 72 -17.51 -1.05 0.40
C ASP A 72 -16.86 0.30 0.73
N LEU A 73 -15.71 0.62 0.12
CA LEU A 73 -15.07 1.94 0.24
C LEU A 73 -15.98 3.06 -0.28
N LYS A 74 -16.58 2.85 -1.46
CA LYS A 74 -17.54 3.79 -2.04
C LYS A 74 -18.78 3.94 -1.16
N HIS A 75 -19.33 2.83 -0.67
CA HIS A 75 -20.48 2.84 0.22
C HIS A 75 -20.16 3.60 1.51
N SER A 76 -18.99 3.37 2.12
CA SER A 76 -18.58 4.14 3.28
C SER A 76 -18.41 5.64 2.98
N ALA A 77 -18.05 6.02 1.75
CA ALA A 77 -18.00 7.41 1.31
C ALA A 77 -19.40 8.05 1.26
N ASP A 78 -20.38 7.33 0.73
CA ASP A 78 -21.79 7.77 0.69
C ASP A 78 -22.35 8.05 2.10
N HIS A 79 -21.82 7.36 3.11
CA HIS A 79 -22.18 7.54 4.52
C HIS A 79 -21.43 8.66 5.25
N ILE A 80 -20.44 9.32 4.63
CA ILE A 80 -19.81 10.52 5.19
C ILE A 80 -20.63 11.75 4.82
N HIS A 81 -21.44 12.24 5.75
CA HIS A 81 -22.16 13.52 5.65
C HIS A 81 -21.59 14.55 6.64
N LYS A 82 -22.10 15.79 6.58
CA LYS A 82 -21.63 16.91 7.41
C LYS A 82 -21.74 16.66 8.93
N ASP A 83 -22.66 15.80 9.35
CA ASP A 83 -22.88 15.43 10.76
C ASP A 83 -22.29 14.05 11.09
N ALA A 84 -21.47 13.49 10.19
CA ALA A 84 -20.82 12.19 10.40
C ALA A 84 -19.89 12.25 11.61
N GLY A 85 -19.94 11.21 12.43
CA GLY A 85 -19.20 11.11 13.66
C GLY A 85 -18.05 10.12 13.58
N VAL A 86 -17.59 9.73 14.76
CA VAL A 86 -16.45 8.81 14.96
C VAL A 86 -16.69 7.46 14.28
N ASN A 87 -17.93 6.97 14.26
CA ASN A 87 -18.27 5.65 13.75
C ASN A 87 -18.14 5.58 12.23
N GLU A 88 -18.65 6.58 11.53
CA GLU A 88 -18.60 6.71 10.08
C GLU A 88 -17.15 6.91 9.61
N VAL A 89 -16.38 7.76 10.30
CA VAL A 89 -14.95 7.97 10.01
C VAL A 89 -14.15 6.68 10.23
N ASN A 90 -14.47 5.90 11.28
CA ASN A 90 -13.83 4.61 11.51
C ASN A 90 -14.23 3.55 10.49
N ALA A 91 -15.48 3.57 10.01
CA ALA A 91 -15.92 2.71 8.90
C ALA A 91 -15.14 3.03 7.62
N ALA A 92 -14.98 4.32 7.29
CA ALA A 92 -14.22 4.76 6.13
C ALA A 92 -12.75 4.35 6.21
N ARG A 93 -12.13 4.49 7.39
CA ARG A 93 -10.77 4.02 7.63
C ARG A 93 -10.62 2.52 7.42
N ARG A 94 -11.54 1.71 7.97
CA ARG A 94 -11.53 0.25 7.79
C ARG A 94 -11.68 -0.15 6.32
N ALA A 95 -12.62 0.47 5.60
CA ALA A 95 -12.83 0.18 4.18
C ALA A 95 -11.60 0.55 3.34
N MET A 96 -10.91 1.67 3.65
CA MET A 96 -9.64 2.04 3.02
C MET A 96 -8.56 0.99 3.30
N GLU A 97 -8.42 0.55 4.55
CA GLU A 97 -7.44 -0.48 4.95
C GLU A 97 -7.71 -1.82 4.25
N GLN A 98 -8.97 -2.25 4.17
CA GLN A 98 -9.37 -3.46 3.43
C GLN A 98 -9.05 -3.33 1.94
N THR A 99 -9.32 -2.18 1.33
CA THR A 99 -8.98 -1.92 -0.07
C THR A 99 -7.47 -2.00 -0.27
N PHE A 100 -6.67 -1.34 0.58
CA PHE A 100 -5.20 -1.41 0.52
C PHE A 100 -4.68 -2.85 0.61
N ASN A 101 -5.22 -3.64 1.54
CA ASN A 101 -4.81 -5.04 1.71
C ASN A 101 -5.16 -5.89 0.49
N ALA A 102 -6.36 -5.73 -0.08
CA ALA A 102 -6.75 -6.44 -1.30
C ALA A 102 -5.83 -6.08 -2.49
N LEU A 103 -5.43 -4.80 -2.63
CA LEU A 103 -4.47 -4.41 -3.66
C LEU A 103 -3.07 -5.00 -3.42
N ALA A 104 -2.64 -5.12 -2.16
CA ALA A 104 -1.40 -5.78 -1.81
C ALA A 104 -1.45 -7.29 -2.11
N ASP A 105 -2.60 -7.92 -1.89
CA ASP A 105 -2.81 -9.34 -2.19
C ASP A 105 -2.77 -9.60 -3.70
N LEU A 106 -3.33 -8.72 -4.55
CA LEU A 106 -3.14 -8.81 -6.00
C LEU A 106 -1.66 -8.84 -6.41
N HIS A 107 -0.82 -8.07 -5.71
CA HIS A 107 0.62 -8.08 -5.97
C HIS A 107 1.28 -9.39 -5.52
N LYS A 108 0.80 -10.02 -4.44
CA LYS A 108 1.24 -11.36 -4.03
C LYS A 108 0.81 -12.42 -5.05
N VAL A 109 -0.42 -12.34 -5.56
CA VAL A 109 -0.92 -13.21 -6.64
C VAL A 109 -0.03 -13.09 -7.88
N ALA A 110 0.37 -11.87 -8.25
CA ALA A 110 1.30 -11.63 -9.34
C ALA A 110 2.65 -12.35 -9.15
N ASN A 111 3.23 -12.22 -7.96
CA ASN A 111 4.48 -12.88 -7.60
C ASN A 111 4.36 -14.40 -7.61
N ALA A 112 3.25 -14.94 -7.10
CA ALA A 112 2.97 -16.37 -7.13
C ALA A 112 2.88 -16.88 -8.57
N TYR A 113 2.12 -16.18 -9.43
CA TYR A 113 2.00 -16.50 -10.84
C TYR A 113 3.37 -16.54 -11.54
N ASP A 114 4.17 -15.48 -11.39
CA ASP A 114 5.51 -15.40 -12.01
C ASP A 114 6.48 -16.46 -11.46
N THR A 115 6.27 -16.95 -10.23
CA THR A 115 7.06 -18.01 -9.61
C THR A 115 6.68 -19.39 -10.13
N GLU A 116 5.38 -19.63 -10.35
CA GLU A 116 4.84 -20.88 -10.90
C GLU A 116 5.03 -20.97 -12.42
N HIS A 117 5.11 -19.82 -13.09
CA HIS A 117 5.32 -19.69 -14.54
C HIS A 117 6.62 -18.96 -14.85
N PRO A 118 7.78 -19.48 -14.39
CA PRO A 118 9.07 -18.89 -14.72
C PRO A 118 9.23 -18.99 -16.24
N THR A 119 9.33 -17.83 -16.89
CA THR A 119 9.43 -17.69 -18.36
C THR A 119 10.36 -18.78 -18.95
N PRO A 120 9.86 -19.66 -19.83
CA PRO A 120 10.59 -20.83 -20.27
C PRO A 120 11.61 -20.41 -21.32
N ASN A 121 12.78 -19.98 -20.87
CA ASN A 121 13.91 -19.76 -21.76
C ASN A 121 14.58 -21.11 -22.06
N LYS A 122 14.00 -21.91 -22.96
CA LYS A 122 14.64 -23.15 -23.43
C LYS A 122 15.16 -23.08 -24.87
N HIS A 123 14.79 -22.08 -25.67
CA HIS A 123 15.19 -22.05 -27.10
C HIS A 123 15.55 -20.67 -27.68
N SER A 124 15.68 -19.61 -26.86
CA SER A 124 16.12 -18.30 -27.36
C SER A 124 17.17 -17.67 -26.47
N ASP A 125 18.26 -17.16 -27.05
CA ASP A 125 19.30 -16.40 -26.33
C ASP A 125 18.81 -15.05 -25.73
N LYS A 126 17.51 -14.76 -25.83
CA LYS A 126 16.90 -13.56 -25.26
C LYS A 126 16.52 -13.82 -23.81
N LYS A 127 17.18 -13.12 -22.89
CA LYS A 127 16.75 -13.08 -21.48
C LYS A 127 15.31 -12.53 -21.41
N PRO A 128 14.45 -13.12 -20.57
CA PRO A 128 13.14 -12.57 -20.25
C PRO A 128 13.27 -11.11 -19.83
N THR A 129 12.47 -10.23 -20.44
CA THR A 129 12.47 -8.82 -20.04
C THR A 129 11.60 -8.67 -18.80
N ILE A 130 11.90 -7.69 -17.95
CA ILE A 130 11.11 -7.44 -16.73
C ILE A 130 9.64 -7.11 -17.05
N SER A 131 9.37 -6.58 -18.25
CA SER A 131 8.04 -6.33 -18.79
C SER A 131 7.26 -7.58 -19.20
N ASP A 132 7.90 -8.75 -19.26
CA ASP A 132 7.22 -10.03 -19.51
C ASP A 132 6.71 -10.70 -18.22
N LYS A 133 6.83 -10.02 -17.07
CA LYS A 133 6.32 -10.48 -15.77
C LYS A 133 4.95 -9.89 -15.46
N VAL A 134 4.08 -10.70 -14.87
CA VAL A 134 2.75 -10.25 -14.43
C VAL A 134 2.87 -9.28 -13.24
N GLU A 135 3.86 -9.44 -12.37
CA GLU A 135 4.14 -8.48 -11.30
C GLU A 135 4.43 -7.08 -11.83
N TRP A 136 5.22 -6.97 -12.90
CA TRP A 136 5.51 -5.68 -13.54
C TRP A 136 4.24 -5.07 -14.14
N LEU A 137 3.37 -5.89 -14.73
CA LEU A 137 2.09 -5.45 -15.28
C LEU A 137 1.16 -4.89 -14.20
N VAL A 138 1.04 -5.59 -13.07
CA VAL A 138 0.25 -5.13 -11.91
C VAL A 138 0.77 -3.79 -11.40
N SER A 139 2.08 -3.68 -11.17
CA SER A 139 2.71 -2.47 -10.65
C SER A 139 2.56 -1.28 -11.60
N THR A 140 2.84 -1.46 -12.89
CA THR A 140 2.74 -0.36 -13.87
C THR A 140 1.30 0.06 -14.15
N THR A 141 0.36 -0.87 -14.16
CA THR A 141 -1.07 -0.54 -14.30
C THR A 141 -1.55 0.25 -13.09
N ARG A 142 -1.13 -0.13 -11.88
CA ARG A 142 -1.45 0.61 -10.66
C ARG A 142 -0.88 2.02 -10.71
N ASP A 143 0.41 2.17 -10.98
CA ASP A 143 1.07 3.47 -10.96
C ASP A 143 0.51 4.42 -12.04
N ALA A 144 -0.02 3.90 -13.14
CA ALA A 144 -0.68 4.68 -14.19
C ALA A 144 -2.12 5.11 -13.85
N LYS A 145 -2.82 4.39 -12.98
CA LYS A 145 -4.26 4.57 -12.72
C LYS A 145 -4.60 4.99 -11.29
N PHE A 146 -3.69 4.79 -10.34
CA PHE A 146 -3.94 4.97 -8.93
C PHE A 146 -2.73 5.61 -8.23
N SER A 147 -2.97 6.71 -7.51
CA SER A 147 -1.93 7.50 -6.85
C SER A 147 -1.63 7.08 -5.41
N GLY A 148 -2.34 6.08 -4.87
CA GLY A 148 -2.17 5.58 -3.50
C GLY A 148 -3.11 6.21 -2.48
N PHE A 149 -3.13 5.65 -1.27
CA PHE A 149 -4.01 6.08 -0.17
C PHE A 149 -3.41 7.14 0.77
N ALA A 150 -2.18 7.61 0.51
CA ALA A 150 -1.51 8.56 1.40
C ALA A 150 -2.29 9.89 1.59
N PRO A 151 -2.91 10.50 0.57
CA PRO A 151 -3.76 11.67 0.76
C PRO A 151 -4.95 11.36 1.67
N LEU A 152 -5.61 10.22 1.45
CA LEU A 152 -6.79 9.80 2.19
C LEU A 152 -6.47 9.51 3.68
N GLN A 153 -5.34 8.87 3.96
CA GLN A 153 -4.85 8.65 5.33
C GLN A 153 -4.65 9.97 6.08
N ARG A 154 -4.04 10.98 5.43
CA ARG A 154 -3.86 12.31 6.03
C ARG A 154 -5.20 12.99 6.31
N GLN A 155 -6.15 12.87 5.39
CA GLN A 155 -7.47 13.48 5.54
C GLN A 155 -8.28 12.84 6.67
N ILE A 156 -8.20 11.52 6.86
CA ILE A 156 -8.78 10.83 8.02
C ILE A 156 -8.20 11.40 9.33
N ILE A 157 -6.89 11.64 9.38
CA ILE A 157 -6.23 12.24 10.55
C ILE A 157 -6.75 13.67 10.80
N GLU A 158 -6.85 14.51 9.77
CA GLU A 158 -7.36 15.88 9.95
C GLU A 158 -8.82 15.89 10.41
N VAL A 159 -9.67 14.98 9.93
CA VAL A 159 -11.04 14.79 10.44
C VAL A 159 -11.02 14.35 11.91
N GLN A 160 -10.18 13.39 12.27
CA GLN A 160 -10.07 12.93 13.65
C GLN A 160 -9.61 14.05 14.60
N VAL A 161 -8.71 14.92 14.15
CA VAL A 161 -8.31 16.13 14.89
C VAL A 161 -9.48 17.12 14.99
N ALA A 162 -10.20 17.38 13.90
CA ALA A 162 -11.31 18.33 13.88
C ALA A 162 -12.48 17.89 14.78
N LEU A 163 -12.72 16.59 14.87
CA LEU A 163 -13.71 15.97 15.76
C LEU A 163 -13.21 15.84 17.21
N GLY A 164 -11.97 16.22 17.51
CA GLY A 164 -11.38 16.09 18.84
C GLY A 164 -11.13 14.64 19.30
N ILE A 165 -11.09 13.70 18.36
CA ILE A 165 -10.83 12.27 18.62
C ILE A 165 -9.35 12.06 18.98
N ILE A 166 -8.47 12.79 18.29
CA ILE A 166 -7.03 12.79 18.53
C ILE A 166 -6.54 14.21 18.74
N GLU A 167 -5.57 14.38 19.64
CA GLU A 167 -4.91 15.67 19.80
C GLU A 167 -4.05 15.97 18.57
N ARG A 168 -4.07 17.24 18.13
CA ARG A 168 -3.27 17.67 16.99
C ARG A 168 -1.79 17.46 17.33
N PRO A 169 -1.03 16.67 16.55
CA PRO A 169 0.37 16.39 16.86
C PRO A 169 1.14 17.70 16.94
N SER A 170 1.90 17.90 18.02
CA SER A 170 2.72 19.10 18.15
C SER A 170 3.76 19.15 17.02
N ILE A 171 4.23 20.35 16.68
CA ILE A 171 5.30 20.54 15.67
C ILE A 171 6.53 19.71 16.03
N ALA A 172 6.82 19.54 17.33
CA ALA A 172 7.91 18.70 17.81
C ALA A 172 7.69 17.20 17.54
N ALA A 173 6.45 16.70 17.66
CA ALA A 173 6.12 15.31 17.31
C ALA A 173 6.27 15.06 15.80
N ARG A 174 5.78 15.99 14.96
CA ARG A 174 5.94 15.92 13.50
C ARG A 174 7.41 16.00 13.07
N ALA A 175 8.20 16.85 13.71
CA ALA A 175 9.64 16.96 13.45
C ALA A 175 10.39 15.67 13.84
N LYS A 176 10.05 15.05 14.98
CA LYS A 176 10.64 13.76 15.38
C LYS A 176 10.31 12.66 14.39
N GLU A 177 9.06 12.53 13.97
CA GLU A 177 8.62 11.51 13.02
C GLU A 177 9.30 11.68 11.64
N ALA A 178 9.44 12.91 11.16
CA ALA A 178 10.17 13.22 9.92
C ALA A 178 11.68 12.91 10.04
N VAL A 179 12.31 13.21 11.18
CA VAL A 179 13.72 12.88 11.43
C VAL A 179 13.93 11.37 11.51
N HIS A 180 13.02 10.63 12.16
CA HIS A 180 13.08 9.16 12.20
C HIS A 180 12.90 8.55 10.80
N HIS A 181 11.93 9.02 10.02
CA HIS A 181 11.73 8.53 8.66
C HIS A 181 12.91 8.89 7.73
N MET A 182 13.64 9.99 7.98
CA MET A 182 14.88 10.27 7.28
C MET A 182 16.05 9.41 7.77
N ALA A 183 16.16 9.14 9.07
CA ALA A 183 17.17 8.27 9.64
C ALA A 183 17.04 6.83 9.10
N ASP A 184 15.84 6.26 9.08
CA ASP A 184 15.58 4.91 8.55
C ASP A 184 15.85 4.82 7.04
N LYS A 185 15.57 5.90 6.32
CA LYS A 185 15.82 6.01 4.86
C LYS A 185 17.30 6.26 4.53
N ILE A 186 18.08 6.80 5.49
CA ILE A 186 19.54 6.92 5.41
C ILE A 186 20.18 5.58 5.77
N ASP A 187 19.75 4.92 6.84
CA ASP A 187 20.30 3.63 7.28
C ASP A 187 20.08 2.53 6.23
N SER A 188 18.91 2.51 5.59
CA SER A 188 18.63 1.62 4.45
C SER A 188 19.42 1.94 3.17
N LYS A 189 19.90 3.19 3.00
CA LYS A 189 20.77 3.58 1.88
C LYS A 189 22.26 3.36 2.13
N PHE A 190 22.70 3.28 3.39
CA PHE A 190 24.10 3.06 3.77
C PHE A 190 24.40 1.64 4.30
N GLY A 191 23.38 0.83 4.59
CA GLY A 191 23.51 -0.53 5.15
C GLY A 191 23.89 -1.68 4.21
N LYS A 192 24.51 -1.44 3.04
CA LYS A 192 25.13 -2.51 2.23
C LYS A 192 26.45 -2.09 1.59
N LYS A 193 27.53 -2.24 2.35
CA LYS A 193 28.94 -2.54 1.99
C LYS A 193 29.64 -2.72 3.34
N GLY A 194 30.06 -3.89 3.80
CA GLY A 194 30.87 -4.91 3.16
C GLY A 194 32.01 -5.22 4.16
N THR A 195 32.10 -6.49 4.57
CA THR A 195 33.32 -7.20 5.00
C THR A 195 34.15 -6.65 6.18
N SER A 196 34.23 -7.46 7.26
CA SER A 196 35.23 -7.36 8.34
C SER A 196 36.67 -7.28 7.82
N PRO A 197 37.65 -6.79 8.61
CA PRO A 197 38.50 -7.74 9.34
C PRO A 197 39.19 -7.26 10.66
N LYS A 198 39.55 -8.28 11.48
CA LYS A 198 40.85 -8.52 12.17
C LYS A 198 41.14 -8.09 13.64
N ALA A 199 41.59 -9.13 14.39
CA ALA A 199 42.67 -9.27 15.39
C ALA A 199 42.56 -8.53 16.75
N GLU A 200 42.48 -9.21 17.91
CA GLU A 200 43.55 -9.91 18.69
C GLU A 200 44.54 -8.90 19.33
N VAL A 201 44.67 -8.78 20.66
CA VAL A 201 45.63 -9.49 21.56
C VAL A 201 45.44 -8.90 22.99
N GLU A 202 45.06 -9.69 24.02
CA GLU A 202 45.86 -10.11 25.23
C GLU A 202 45.85 -9.06 26.38
N GLN A 203 45.65 -9.37 27.69
CA GLN A 203 46.47 -10.21 28.58
C GLN A 203 45.81 -10.54 29.95
N HIS A 204 46.10 -11.78 30.43
CA HIS A 204 46.45 -12.27 31.79
C HIS A 204 45.53 -11.95 33.02
N ALA A 205 45.31 -12.80 34.04
CA ALA A 205 45.92 -14.02 34.61
C ALA A 205 44.80 -14.81 35.39
N VAL A 206 44.89 -16.06 35.88
CA VAL A 206 45.84 -16.67 36.83
C VAL A 206 45.68 -18.22 36.84
N SER A 207 46.82 -18.91 36.84
CA SER A 207 47.24 -20.17 37.50
C SER A 207 46.23 -21.15 38.14
N SER A 208 46.40 -22.44 37.86
CA SER A 208 46.79 -23.48 38.85
C SER A 208 47.13 -24.82 38.17
N HIS A 209 48.33 -25.33 38.49
CA HIS A 209 48.87 -26.66 38.14
C HIS A 209 48.54 -27.71 39.21
N SER A 210 48.35 -28.96 38.79
CA SER A 210 48.75 -30.24 39.42
C SER A 210 48.45 -31.31 38.36
N ALA A 211 49.36 -32.18 37.91
CA ALA A 211 50.43 -32.91 38.60
C ALA A 211 51.75 -32.95 37.82
#